data_AF-A0AAD7AE72-F1
#
_entry.id   AF-A0AAD7AE72-F1
#
_cell.length_a   1.000
_cell.length_b   1.000
_cell.length_c   1.000
_cell.angle_alpha   90.00
_cell.angle_beta   90.00
_cell.angle_gamma   90.00
#
_symmetry.space_group_name_H-M   'P 1'
#
loop_
_entity.id
_entity.type
_entity.pdbx_description
1 polymer ?
#
loop_
_entity_poly.entity_id
_entity_poly.type
_entity_poly.pdbx_seq_one_letter_code
_entity_poly.pdbx_strand_id
1 'polypeptide(L)'
;VDIPGDRLSIRFFPGDSRPEDGMFFFDLYDRDRGLACNAPRGYKLEILAPGGLAGPIQSVEAVYGIEAPEGSEKFAVVELTTCSLARPGRRSFRFDVPRRTRYRPLVAQPVRDLYM
;
A
#
# COMPACT_ATOMS: atom_id res chain seq x y z
N VAL A 1 -5.08 2.77 7.52
CA VAL A 1 -4.24 2.44 8.70
C VAL A 1 -3.89 3.72 9.41
N ASP A 2 -4.35 3.90 10.64
CA ASP A 2 -4.06 5.11 11.39
C ASP A 2 -2.64 5.09 11.95
N ILE A 3 -1.93 6.21 11.78
CA ILE A 3 -0.57 6.35 12.29
C ILE A 3 -0.67 6.81 13.76
N PRO A 4 -0.12 6.06 14.73
CA PRO A 4 -0.24 6.39 16.14
C PRO A 4 0.38 7.74 16.51
N GLY A 5 -0.39 8.53 17.26
CA GLY A 5 0.01 9.87 17.71
C GLY A 5 0.19 10.88 16.58
N ASP A 6 -0.42 10.61 15.41
CA ASP A 6 -0.45 11.48 14.25
C ASP A 6 -1.89 11.74 13.82
N ARG A 7 -2.12 12.82 13.08
CA ARG A 7 -3.40 13.07 12.39
C ARG A 7 -3.49 12.35 11.04
N LEU A 8 -2.34 11.89 10.54
CA LEU A 8 -2.26 11.19 9.26
C LEU A 8 -2.64 9.70 9.36
N SER A 9 -3.19 9.17 8.28
CA SER A 9 -3.40 7.74 8.04
C SER A 9 -2.83 7.32 6.69
N ILE A 10 -2.62 6.02 6.51
CA ILE A 10 -2.21 5.39 5.25
C ILE A 10 -3.46 4.78 4.62
N ARG A 11 -3.78 5.16 3.38
CA ARG A 11 -4.89 4.55 2.62
C ARG A 11 -4.34 3.74 1.46
N PHE A 12 -4.87 2.52 1.30
CA PHE A 12 -4.46 1.61 0.25
C PHE A 12 -5.50 1.59 -0.87
N PHE A 13 -5.02 1.59 -2.10
CA PHE A 13 -5.80 1.50 -3.32
C PHE A 13 -5.24 0.36 -4.16
N PRO A 14 -6.09 -0.44 -4.84
CA PRO A 14 -5.59 -1.39 -5.81
C PRO A 14 -4.75 -0.68 -6.88
N GLY A 15 -3.48 -1.03 -7.02
CA GLY A 15 -2.69 -0.70 -8.20
C GLY A 15 -3.07 -1.66 -9.31
N ASP A 16 -3.73 -1.16 -10.33
CA ASP A 16 -4.16 -1.85 -11.55
C ASP A 16 -2.93 -2.14 -12.45
N SER A 17 -2.90 -3.15 -13.33
CA SER A 17 -3.92 -3.64 -14.28
C SER A 17 -4.24 -5.14 -14.21
N ARG A 18 -3.51 -5.91 -13.39
CA ARG A 18 -3.71 -7.35 -13.22
C ARG A 18 -3.88 -7.73 -11.74
N PRO A 19 -4.98 -8.40 -11.34
CA PRO A 19 -5.19 -8.82 -9.96
C PRO A 19 -4.06 -9.66 -9.37
N GLU A 20 -3.40 -10.47 -10.20
CA GLU A 20 -2.34 -11.41 -9.85
C GLU A 20 -1.02 -10.76 -9.40
N ASP A 21 -0.73 -9.53 -9.85
CA ASP A 21 0.52 -8.82 -9.53
C ASP A 21 0.57 -8.34 -8.07
N GLY A 22 -0.58 -8.32 -7.38
CA GLY A 22 -0.65 -8.02 -5.95
C GLY A 22 -0.26 -6.58 -5.57
N MET A 23 -0.12 -5.67 -6.53
CA MET A 23 0.34 -4.30 -6.29
C MET A 23 -0.72 -3.43 -5.59
N PHE A 24 -0.34 -2.69 -4.58
CA PHE A 24 -1.13 -1.61 -4.00
C PHE A 24 -0.44 -0.28 -4.25
N PHE A 25 -1.25 0.73 -4.58
CA PHE A 25 -0.86 2.10 -4.36
C PHE A 25 -1.29 2.53 -2.97
N PHE A 26 -0.56 3.46 -2.35
CA PHE A 26 -1.02 4.11 -1.14
C PHE A 26 -0.63 5.58 -1.09
N ASP A 27 -1.37 6.34 -0.29
CA ASP A 27 -1.08 7.73 0.05
C ASP A 27 -1.08 7.96 1.58
N LEU A 28 -0.59 9.13 1.98
CA LEU A 28 -0.87 9.68 3.30
C LEU A 28 -2.14 10.53 3.21
N TYR A 29 -3.01 10.36 4.20
CA TYR A 29 -4.29 11.02 4.27
C TYR A 29 -4.43 11.79 5.58
N ASP A 30 -4.74 13.06 5.47
CA ASP A 30 -5.00 13.95 6.59
C ASP A 30 -6.45 13.79 7.03
N ARG A 31 -6.66 13.10 8.17
CA ARG A 31 -8.00 12.81 8.66
C ARG A 31 -8.77 14.04 9.12
N ASP A 32 -8.06 15.08 9.57
CA ASP A 32 -8.70 16.31 10.06
C ASP A 32 -9.21 17.16 8.89
N ARG A 33 -8.44 17.20 7.80
CA ARG A 33 -8.79 17.97 6.58
C ARG A 33 -9.62 17.17 5.58
N GLY A 34 -9.60 15.85 5.69
CA GLY A 34 -10.28 14.95 4.77
C GLY A 34 -9.59 14.83 3.40
N LEU A 35 -8.29 15.13 3.29
CA LEU A 35 -7.57 15.23 2.02
C LEU A 35 -6.29 14.38 2.00
N ALA A 36 -5.89 13.93 0.81
CA ALA A 36 -4.57 13.34 0.62
C ALA A 36 -3.48 14.42 0.77
N CYS A 37 -2.32 14.04 1.28
CA CYS A 37 -1.17 14.93 1.45
C CYS A 37 0.12 14.22 1.05
N ASN A 38 1.10 14.99 0.58
CA ASN A 38 2.45 14.47 0.34
C ASN A 38 3.13 14.17 1.68
N ALA A 39 4.14 13.31 1.66
CA ALA A 39 4.96 12.95 2.81
C ALA A 39 5.56 14.22 3.45
N PRO A 40 5.22 14.52 4.72
CA PRO A 40 5.84 15.65 5.41
C PRO A 40 7.35 15.49 5.48
N ARG A 41 8.06 16.62 5.50
CA ARG A 41 9.52 16.62 5.55
C ARG A 41 10.05 15.75 6.69
N GLY A 42 10.98 14.85 6.35
CA GLY A 42 11.62 13.94 7.31
C GLY A 42 10.87 12.63 7.53
N TYR A 43 9.69 12.45 6.93
CA TYR A 43 9.03 11.15 6.89
C TYR A 43 9.79 10.24 5.94
N LYS A 44 10.01 9.00 6.34
CA LYS A 44 10.69 7.98 5.52
C LYS A 44 9.91 6.68 5.59
N LEU A 45 9.59 6.14 4.42
CA LEU A 45 8.90 4.87 4.25
C LEU A 45 9.92 3.81 3.84
N GLU A 46 9.83 2.62 4.43
CA GLU A 46 10.75 1.52 4.17
C GLU A 46 10.00 0.18 4.11
N ILE A 47 10.42 -0.71 3.23
CA ILE A 47 10.01 -2.12 3.23
C ILE A 47 10.85 -2.87 4.28
N LEU A 48 10.17 -3.60 5.16
CA LEU A 48 10.78 -4.55 6.07
C LEU A 48 10.58 -5.96 5.50
N ALA A 49 11.63 -6.53 4.90
CA ALA A 49 11.60 -7.89 4.40
C ALA A 49 12.24 -8.86 5.40
N PRO A 50 11.51 -9.91 5.88
CA PRO A 50 12.17 -11.05 6.50
C PRO A 50 12.92 -11.84 5.42
N GLY A 51 14.25 -11.71 5.35
CA GLY A 51 15.10 -12.51 4.46
C GLY A 51 15.14 -12.09 2.97
N GLY A 52 14.70 -10.88 2.63
CA GLY A 52 14.75 -10.32 1.26
C GLY A 52 15.34 -8.89 1.22
N LEU A 53 15.24 -8.21 0.07
CA LEU A 53 15.70 -6.82 -0.09
C LEU A 53 14.75 -5.85 0.61
N ALA A 54 15.09 -5.49 1.85
CA ALA A 54 14.55 -4.33 2.55
C ALA A 54 15.11 -3.03 1.92
N GLY A 55 14.38 -1.93 2.04
CA GLY A 55 14.86 -0.65 1.50
C GLY A 55 13.83 0.48 1.51
N PRO A 56 14.27 1.70 1.16
CA PRO A 56 13.39 2.86 1.11
C PRO A 56 12.32 2.70 0.02
N ILE A 57 11.11 3.14 0.33
CA ILE A 57 10.02 3.26 -0.63
C ILE A 57 10.07 4.68 -1.20
N GLN A 58 10.32 4.78 -2.49
CA GLN A 58 10.21 6.04 -3.22
C GLN A 58 8.76 6.23 -3.69
N SER A 59 8.31 7.49 -3.78
CA SER A 59 7.05 7.79 -4.44
C SER A 59 7.16 7.49 -5.94
N VAL A 60 6.02 7.18 -6.56
CA VAL A 60 5.92 6.89 -7.99
C VAL A 60 6.47 8.08 -8.77
N GLU A 61 6.11 9.29 -8.39
CA GLU A 61 6.60 10.52 -8.99
C GLU A 61 8.13 10.63 -8.90
N ALA A 62 8.72 10.37 -7.74
CA ALA A 62 10.16 10.40 -7.56
C ALA A 62 10.90 9.33 -8.40
N VAL A 63 10.33 8.14 -8.58
CA VAL A 63 10.88 7.10 -9.47
C VAL A 63 10.95 7.58 -10.92
N TYR A 64 9.97 8.38 -11.35
CA TYR A 64 9.96 9.02 -12.68
C TYR A 64 10.71 10.35 -12.75
N GLY A 65 11.33 10.80 -11.65
CA GLY A 65 12.05 12.08 -11.58
C GLY A 65 11.13 13.31 -11.65
N ILE A 66 9.87 13.15 -11.23
CA ILE A 66 8.84 14.20 -11.25
C ILE A 66 8.56 14.64 -9.82
N GLU A 67 8.34 15.94 -9.63
CA GLU A 67 7.84 16.48 -8.37
C GLU A 67 6.34 16.23 -8.25
N ALA A 68 5.91 15.61 -7.15
CA ALA A 68 4.49 15.38 -6.90
C ALA A 68 3.78 16.70 -6.56
N PRO A 69 2.72 17.09 -7.29
CA PRO A 69 1.80 18.13 -6.83
C PRO A 69 1.30 17.90 -5.40
N GLU A 70 0.82 18.97 -4.74
CA GLU A 70 0.31 18.86 -3.37
C GLU A 70 -0.85 17.84 -3.29
N GLY A 71 -0.68 16.85 -2.42
CA GLY A 71 -1.67 15.81 -2.18
C GLY A 71 -1.74 14.72 -3.25
N SER A 72 -0.90 14.80 -4.29
CA SER A 72 -0.91 13.81 -5.35
C SER A 72 0.02 12.64 -5.08
N GLU A 73 1.02 12.77 -4.20
CA GLU A 73 2.07 11.76 -4.02
C GLU A 73 1.49 10.36 -3.77
N LYS A 74 2.00 9.36 -4.50
CA LYS A 74 1.63 7.95 -4.35
C LYS A 74 2.86 7.09 -4.19
N PHE A 75 2.70 5.99 -3.48
CA PHE A 75 3.71 4.97 -3.28
C PHE A 75 3.18 3.63 -3.77
N ALA A 76 4.06 2.76 -4.26
CA ALA A 76 3.70 1.45 -4.76
C ALA A 76 4.34 0.34 -3.91
N VAL A 77 3.57 -0.68 -3.54
CA VAL A 77 4.05 -1.79 -2.72
C VAL A 77 3.24 -3.06 -2.97
N VAL A 78 3.87 -4.23 -2.86
CA VAL A 78 3.19 -5.53 -3.02
C VAL A 78 2.37 -5.86 -1.76
N GLU A 79 1.22 -6.52 -1.94
CA GLU A 79 0.39 -7.05 -0.85
C GLU A 79 1.20 -7.89 0.15
N LEU A 80 0.75 -7.93 1.41
CA LEU A 80 1.41 -8.65 2.52
C LEU A 80 2.82 -8.18 2.89
N THR A 81 3.33 -7.14 2.24
CA THR A 81 4.60 -6.53 2.63
C THR A 81 4.45 -5.84 3.98
N THR A 82 5.39 -6.10 4.90
CA THR A 82 5.54 -5.25 6.09
C THR A 82 6.33 -4.00 5.70
N CYS A 83 5.84 -2.84 6.11
CA CYS A 83 6.52 -1.57 5.96
C CYS A 83 6.78 -0.88 7.30
N SER A 84 7.66 0.11 7.28
CA SER A 84 7.90 1.01 8.40
C SER A 84 7.82 2.47 7.96
N LEU A 85 7.33 3.32 8.85
CA LEU A 85 7.31 4.77 8.71
C LEU A 85 8.12 5.39 9.85
N ALA A 86 9.26 5.99 9.52
CA ALA A 86 10.02 6.82 10.44
C ALA A 86 9.52 8.28 10.36
N ARG A 87 9.40 8.93 11.52
CA ARG A 87 8.96 10.32 11.65
C ARG A 87 9.88 11.07 12.61
N PRO A 88 10.17 12.37 12.38
CA PRO A 88 11.03 13.15 13.27
C PRO A 88 10.53 13.13 14.72
N GLY A 89 11.41 12.79 15.66
CA GLY A 89 11.10 12.78 17.10
C GLY A 89 10.11 11.71 17.56
N ARG A 90 9.74 10.75 16.71
CA ARG A 90 8.80 9.66 17.06
C ARG A 90 9.45 8.30 16.78
N ARG A 91 8.95 7.27 17.47
CA ARG A 91 9.30 5.88 17.17
C ARG A 91 8.79 5.49 15.78
N SER A 92 9.55 4.67 15.08
CA SER A 92 9.14 4.09 13.80
C SER A 92 7.84 3.30 13.99
N PHE A 93 6.92 3.51 13.07
CA PHE A 93 5.62 2.86 13.04
C PHE A 93 5.62 1.74 12.00
N ARG A 94 5.38 0.51 12.42
CA ARG A 94 5.26 -0.65 11.52
C ARG A 94 3.81 -0.84 11.11
N PHE A 95 3.59 -1.14 9.84
CA PHE A 95 2.27 -1.48 9.30
C PHE A 95 2.40 -2.53 8.20
N ASP A 96 1.35 -3.31 8.00
CA ASP A 96 1.30 -4.34 6.97
C ASP A 96 0.39 -3.91 5.82
N VAL A 97 0.83 -4.17 4.60
CA VAL A 97 0.03 -3.97 3.39
C VAL A 97 -1.07 -5.04 3.37
N PRO A 98 -2.33 -4.67 3.13
CA PRO A 98 -3.44 -5.61 3.15
C PRO A 98 -3.28 -6.69 2.08
N ARG A 99 -3.92 -7.83 2.30
CA ARG A 99 -4.13 -8.86 1.29
C ARG A 99 -5.36 -8.52 0.44
N ARG A 100 -5.27 -8.68 -0.88
CA ARG A 100 -6.46 -8.62 -1.74
C ARG A 100 -7.37 -9.81 -1.51
N THR A 101 -8.68 -9.57 -1.41
CA THR A 101 -9.68 -10.63 -1.49
C THR A 101 -9.80 -11.05 -2.96
N ARG A 102 -9.16 -12.17 -3.32
CA ARG A 102 -9.27 -12.75 -4.66
C ARG A 102 -10.59 -13.52 -4.75
N TYR A 103 -11.47 -13.15 -5.69
CA TYR A 103 -12.64 -13.98 -6.01
C TYR A 103 -12.14 -15.29 -6.60
N ARG A 104 -12.32 -16.39 -5.89
CA ARG A 104 -12.11 -17.73 -6.44
C ARG A 104 -13.43 -18.14 -7.09
N PRO A 105 -13.55 -18.22 -8.42
CA PRO A 105 -14.75 -18.79 -9.01
C PRO A 105 -14.87 -20.22 -8.46
N LEU A 106 -16.02 -20.51 -7.83
CA LEU A 106 -16.41 -21.88 -7.53
C LEU A 106 -16.42 -22.61 -8.86
N VAL A 107 -15.48 -23.54 -9.05
CA VAL A 107 -15.51 -24.45 -10.19
C VAL A 107 -16.80 -25.24 -10.05
N ALA A 108 -17.82 -24.91 -10.85
CA ALA A 108 -19.00 -25.75 -10.98
C ALA A 108 -18.49 -27.11 -11.49
N GLN A 109 -18.61 -28.15 -10.66
CA GLN A 109 -18.32 -29.49 -11.13
C GLN A 109 -19.31 -29.83 -12.26
N PRO A 110 -18.88 -30.46 -13.36
CA PRO A 110 -19.81 -30.94 -14.36
C PRO A 110 -20.71 -31.98 -13.70
N VAL A 111 -22.03 -31.72 -13.71
CA VAL A 111 -23.02 -32.76 -13.46
C VAL A 111 -22.86 -33.81 -14.55
N ARG A 112 -22.45 -35.02 -14.16
CA ARG A 112 -22.52 -36.18 -15.05
C ARG A 112 -24.01 -36.50 -15.22
N ASP A 113 -24.58 -36.12 -16.35
CA ASP A 113 -25.85 -36.68 -16.80
C ASP A 113 -25.65 -38.18 -17.07
N LEU A 114 -25.96 -38.99 -16.06
CA LEU A 114 -26.28 -40.40 -16.24
C LEU A 114 -27.76 -40.47 -16.62
N TYR A 115 -28.05 -40.37 -17.92
CA TYR A 115 -29.29 -40.93 -18.44
C TYR A 115 -29.01 -42.36 -18.92
N MET A 116 -29.60 -43.30 -18.19
CA MET A 116 -29.88 -44.68 -18.59
C MET A 116 -31.01 -44.69 -19.63
#